data_AF-A0A662HC16-F1
#
_entry.id   AF-A0A662HC16-F1
#
_cell.length_a   1.000
_cell.length_b   1.000
_cell.length_c   1.000
_cell.angle_alpha   90.00
_cell.angle_beta   90.00
_cell.angle_gamma   90.00
#
_symmetry.space_group_name_H-M   'P 1'
#
loop_
_entity.id
_entity.type
_entity.pdbx_description
1 polymer ?
#
loop_
_entity_poly.entity_id
_entity_poly.type
_entity_poly.pdbx_seq_one_letter_code
_entity_poly.pdbx_strand_id
1 'polypeptide(L)'
;MMRHALLLSALVLLSQAPNGGYKASIVAFAVESSTQAYEVFRPYLSQMQLWACEPDEWSDRWDHVYYGDGGGLPAIVEYYYTRAAEHLRRNELEKASRYLAYALSYLLDAYNPFNTHPGADQGLAEKYREFLDANIESMLSRLGSGSLEVEAKPPREIVEEAARLSRRIYPELEEALREGDYERVYEIALSLVKASVEGCLSLISQLPLSAFERALNTPMLREVFYASLVMMAVSAAYIAYQKAAREEEVEAVPSSLP
;
A
#
# COMPACT_ATOMS: atom_id res chain seq x y z
N MET A 1 1.55 -31.14 -25.95
CA MET A 1 1.49 -31.04 -24.47
C MET A 1 1.80 -29.63 -23.96
N MET A 2 2.87 -28.95 -24.43
CA MET A 2 3.26 -27.61 -23.95
C MET A 2 2.21 -26.49 -24.14
N ARG A 3 1.43 -26.53 -25.24
CA ARG A 3 0.33 -25.55 -25.48
C ARG A 3 -0.84 -25.69 -24.51
N HIS A 4 -1.10 -26.89 -23.99
CA HIS A 4 -2.20 -27.11 -23.04
C HIS A 4 -1.77 -26.71 -21.63
N ALA A 5 -0.50 -26.94 -21.28
CA ALA A 5 0.08 -26.44 -20.03
C ALA A 5 0.08 -24.90 -19.97
N LEU A 6 0.43 -24.21 -21.07
CA LEU A 6 0.35 -22.74 -21.14
C LEU A 6 -1.08 -22.20 -21.08
N LEU A 7 -2.05 -22.90 -21.69
CA LEU A 7 -3.47 -22.54 -21.59
C LEU A 7 -4.02 -22.79 -20.18
N LEU A 8 -3.63 -23.87 -19.50
CA LEU A 8 -3.98 -24.12 -18.10
C LEU A 8 -3.29 -23.14 -17.15
N SER A 9 -2.06 -22.73 -17.42
CA SER A 9 -1.37 -21.67 -16.64
C SER A 9 -2.06 -20.32 -16.82
N ALA A 10 -2.47 -20.00 -18.05
CA ALA A 10 -3.22 -18.78 -18.35
C ALA A 10 -4.65 -18.84 -17.78
N LEU A 11 -5.31 -20.00 -17.75
CA LEU A 11 -6.62 -20.16 -17.10
C LEU A 11 -6.52 -20.10 -15.57
N VAL A 12 -5.44 -20.60 -14.96
CA VAL A 12 -5.19 -20.43 -13.53
C VAL A 12 -4.88 -18.96 -13.21
N LEU A 13 -4.20 -18.21 -14.09
CA LEU A 13 -4.00 -16.78 -13.90
C LEU A 13 -5.28 -15.95 -14.15
N LEU A 14 -6.18 -16.41 -15.03
CA LEU A 14 -7.47 -15.76 -15.29
C LEU A 14 -8.57 -16.17 -14.30
N SER A 15 -8.41 -17.28 -13.56
CA SER A 15 -9.33 -17.71 -12.49
C SER A 15 -8.93 -17.20 -11.11
N GLN A 16 -7.94 -16.30 -11.02
CA GLN A 16 -7.39 -15.75 -9.79
C GLN A 16 -7.61 -14.23 -9.72
N ALA A 17 -8.69 -13.70 -10.29
CA ALA A 17 -9.30 -12.54 -9.66
C ALA A 17 -10.03 -13.12 -8.44
N PRO A 18 -9.49 -13.01 -7.22
CA PRO A 18 -10.33 -13.34 -6.09
C PRO A 18 -11.51 -12.37 -6.20
N ASN A 19 -12.73 -12.85 -6.04
CA ASN A 19 -13.78 -12.02 -5.47
C ASN A 19 -13.37 -11.70 -4.01
N GLY A 20 -12.19 -11.10 -3.83
CA GLY A 20 -11.67 -10.65 -2.56
C GLY A 20 -12.54 -9.46 -2.24
N GLY A 21 -13.28 -9.55 -1.14
CA GLY A 21 -14.29 -8.55 -0.77
C GLY A 21 -13.74 -7.12 -0.74
N TYR A 22 -14.56 -6.19 -0.27
CA TYR A 22 -14.28 -4.76 -0.33
C TYR A 22 -12.87 -4.39 0.16
N LYS A 23 -12.32 -5.10 1.16
CA LYS A 23 -10.95 -4.90 1.65
C LYS A 23 -9.88 -5.10 0.57
N ALA A 24 -9.95 -6.18 -0.19
CA ALA A 24 -8.99 -6.46 -1.26
C ALA A 24 -9.03 -5.39 -2.35
N SER A 25 -10.25 -4.95 -2.70
CA SER A 25 -10.49 -3.92 -3.72
C SER A 25 -9.93 -2.56 -3.28
N ILE A 26 -10.19 -2.14 -2.03
CA ILE A 26 -9.66 -0.89 -1.48
C ILE A 26 -8.14 -0.92 -1.38
N VAL A 27 -7.55 -2.02 -0.90
CA VAL A 27 -6.10 -2.17 -0.80
C VAL A 27 -5.43 -2.07 -2.17
N ALA A 28 -5.96 -2.77 -3.17
CA ALA A 28 -5.44 -2.68 -4.54
C ALA A 28 -5.54 -1.24 -5.06
N PHE A 29 -6.71 -0.62 -4.94
CA PHE A 29 -6.93 0.75 -5.41
C PHE A 29 -5.99 1.75 -4.75
N ALA A 30 -5.77 1.66 -3.43
CA ALA A 30 -4.86 2.55 -2.71
C ALA A 30 -3.40 2.39 -3.18
N VAL A 31 -2.94 1.16 -3.42
CA VAL A 31 -1.59 0.90 -3.94
C VAL A 31 -1.44 1.44 -5.37
N GLU A 32 -2.43 1.21 -6.23
CA GLU A 32 -2.44 1.69 -7.61
C GLU A 32 -2.51 3.22 -7.70
N SER A 33 -3.20 3.86 -6.76
CA SER A 33 -3.34 5.31 -6.69
C SER A 33 -2.04 6.02 -6.26
N SER A 34 -1.10 5.31 -5.64
CA SER A 34 0.22 5.85 -5.30
C SER A 34 1.27 5.40 -6.31
N THR A 35 1.74 6.32 -7.17
CA THR A 35 2.72 5.99 -8.23
C THR A 35 3.96 5.28 -7.68
N GLN A 36 4.54 5.77 -6.58
CA GLN A 36 5.73 5.18 -5.99
C GLN A 36 5.46 3.78 -5.39
N ALA A 37 4.30 3.60 -4.75
CA ALA A 37 3.93 2.31 -4.18
C ALA A 37 3.62 1.29 -5.27
N TYR A 38 2.92 1.71 -6.32
CA TYR A 38 2.61 0.88 -7.48
C TYR A 38 3.89 0.36 -8.14
N GLU A 39 4.89 1.21 -8.38
CA GLU A 39 6.17 0.76 -8.96
C GLU A 39 6.86 -0.34 -8.14
N VAL A 40 6.77 -0.26 -6.81
CA VAL A 40 7.38 -1.23 -5.90
C VAL A 40 6.56 -2.51 -5.77
N PHE A 41 5.24 -2.37 -5.63
CA PHE A 41 4.34 -3.46 -5.21
C PHE A 41 3.51 -4.06 -6.33
N ARG A 42 3.50 -3.49 -7.55
CA ARG A 42 2.78 -4.03 -8.71
C ARG A 42 3.00 -5.54 -8.93
N PRO A 43 4.21 -6.12 -8.78
CA PRO A 43 4.40 -7.56 -8.95
C PRO A 43 3.68 -8.43 -7.91
N TYR A 44 3.27 -7.84 -6.78
CA TYR A 44 2.63 -8.52 -5.65
C TYR A 44 1.17 -8.14 -5.46
N LEU A 45 0.58 -7.33 -6.36
CA LEU A 45 -0.75 -6.73 -6.15
C LEU A 45 -1.83 -7.80 -5.94
N SER A 46 -1.83 -8.87 -6.75
CA SER A 46 -2.76 -9.99 -6.60
C SER A 46 -2.59 -10.74 -5.27
N GLN A 47 -1.36 -10.89 -4.78
CA GLN A 47 -1.10 -11.48 -3.46
C GLN A 47 -1.51 -10.54 -2.34
N MET A 48 -1.31 -9.23 -2.48
CA MET A 48 -1.77 -8.24 -1.51
C MET A 48 -3.29 -8.26 -1.36
N GLN A 49 -4.03 -8.44 -2.46
CA GLN A 49 -5.48 -8.63 -2.42
C GLN A 49 -5.88 -9.86 -1.59
N LEU A 50 -5.19 -10.99 -1.76
CA LEU A 50 -5.41 -12.20 -0.97
C LEU A 50 -5.05 -11.98 0.51
N TRP A 51 -3.86 -11.43 0.78
CA TRP A 51 -3.38 -11.15 2.13
C TRP A 51 -4.22 -10.10 2.86
N ALA A 52 -4.89 -9.19 2.16
CA ALA A 52 -5.82 -8.25 2.77
C ALA A 52 -7.05 -8.93 3.38
N CYS A 53 -7.42 -10.12 2.91
CA CYS A 53 -8.57 -10.90 3.41
C CYS A 53 -8.17 -11.89 4.51
N GLU A 54 -6.92 -12.38 4.53
CA GLU A 54 -6.47 -13.37 5.51
C GLU A 54 -6.70 -13.00 6.99
N PRO A 55 -6.56 -11.73 7.44
CA PRO A 55 -6.82 -11.37 8.83
C PRO A 55 -8.21 -11.81 9.33
N ASP A 56 -9.22 -11.75 8.46
CA ASP A 56 -10.61 -12.12 8.82
C ASP A 56 -10.77 -13.64 9.07
N GLU A 57 -9.83 -14.46 8.58
CA GLU A 57 -9.81 -15.91 8.76
C GLU A 57 -8.99 -16.35 9.98
N TRP A 58 -8.26 -15.42 10.62
CA TRP A 58 -7.46 -15.72 11.80
C TRP A 58 -8.34 -15.74 13.03
N SER A 59 -9.05 -16.85 13.22
CA SER A 59 -9.76 -17.20 14.45
C SER A 59 -8.89 -16.93 15.68
N ASP A 60 -9.00 -15.77 16.31
CA ASP A 60 -8.46 -15.45 17.65
C ASP A 60 -7.04 -14.84 17.71
N ARG A 61 -6.40 -14.47 16.59
CA ARG A 61 -5.00 -13.96 16.67
C ARG A 61 -4.89 -12.48 17.07
N TRP A 62 -5.86 -11.67 16.66
CA TRP A 62 -5.90 -10.23 16.95
C TRP A 62 -7.35 -9.75 17.02
N ASP A 63 -7.59 -8.70 17.81
CA ASP A 63 -8.91 -8.08 17.91
C ASP A 63 -9.15 -7.17 16.69
N HIS A 64 -10.28 -7.37 16.02
CA HIS A 64 -10.72 -6.56 14.88
C HIS A 64 -11.59 -5.37 15.33
N VAL A 65 -11.82 -5.24 16.63
CA VAL A 65 -12.72 -4.27 17.23
C VAL A 65 -11.93 -3.19 17.98
N TYR A 66 -12.44 -1.95 17.99
CA TYR A 66 -11.80 -0.86 18.73
C TYR A 66 -12.79 0.17 19.31
N TYR A 67 -12.90 0.19 20.64
CA TYR A 67 -13.81 1.06 21.40
C TYR A 67 -13.14 2.28 22.07
N GLY A 68 -11.80 2.39 22.04
CA GLY A 68 -11.05 3.57 22.49
C GLY A 68 -10.14 3.35 23.70
N ASP A 69 -10.15 2.18 24.31
CA ASP A 69 -9.42 1.85 25.54
C ASP A 69 -8.62 0.54 25.42
N GLY A 70 -7.28 0.68 25.42
CA GLY A 70 -6.31 -0.43 25.50
C GLY A 70 -6.03 -1.19 24.20
N GLY A 71 -4.75 -1.37 23.85
CA GLY A 71 -4.17 -2.49 23.10
C GLY A 71 -4.78 -3.03 21.78
N GLY A 72 -5.79 -2.38 21.19
CA GLY A 72 -6.54 -2.87 20.03
C GLY A 72 -5.97 -2.47 18.66
N LEU A 73 -6.85 -2.22 17.68
CA LEU A 73 -6.51 -1.93 16.28
C LEU A 73 -5.32 -0.98 16.05
N PRO A 74 -5.16 0.15 16.76
CA PRO A 74 -4.04 1.06 16.49
C PRO A 74 -2.67 0.41 16.68
N ALA A 75 -2.50 -0.44 17.69
CA ALA A 75 -1.24 -1.13 17.95
C ALA A 75 -0.97 -2.23 16.90
N ILE A 76 -2.02 -2.89 16.41
CA ILE A 76 -1.94 -3.94 15.38
C ILE A 76 -1.50 -3.34 14.05
N VAL A 77 -2.15 -2.24 13.64
CA VAL A 77 -1.78 -1.50 12.42
C VAL A 77 -0.35 -0.99 12.52
N GLU A 78 0.03 -0.37 13.64
CA GLU A 78 1.40 0.12 13.85
C GLU A 78 2.45 -1.00 13.80
N TYR A 79 2.15 -2.17 14.39
CA TYR A 79 3.02 -3.34 14.33
C TYR A 79 3.26 -3.79 12.90
N TYR A 80 2.18 -4.04 12.14
CA TYR A 80 2.30 -4.53 10.77
C TYR A 80 2.89 -3.50 9.82
N TYR A 81 2.54 -2.22 9.99
CA TYR A 81 3.12 -1.12 9.24
C TYR A 81 4.64 -1.01 9.47
N THR A 82 5.07 -1.09 10.73
CA THR A 82 6.50 -1.07 11.08
C THR A 82 7.24 -2.24 10.45
N ARG A 83 6.67 -3.45 10.50
CA ARG A 83 7.24 -4.63 9.81
C ARG A 83 7.33 -4.43 8.31
N ALA A 84 6.30 -3.88 7.68
CA ALA A 84 6.31 -3.58 6.25
C ALA A 84 7.48 -2.63 5.91
N ALA A 85 7.63 -1.55 6.67
CA ALA A 85 8.73 -0.59 6.49
C ALA A 85 10.11 -1.22 6.72
N GLU A 86 10.29 -2.05 7.75
CA GLU A 86 11.54 -2.77 8.02
C GLU A 86 11.95 -3.68 6.86
N HIS A 87 11.02 -4.50 6.37
CA HIS A 87 11.27 -5.40 5.25
C HIS A 87 11.50 -4.63 3.94
N LEU A 88 10.78 -3.53 3.74
CA LEU A 88 10.96 -2.67 2.58
C LEU A 88 12.37 -2.07 2.54
N ARG A 89 12.89 -1.56 3.66
CA ARG A 89 14.28 -1.07 3.76
C ARG A 89 15.30 -2.15 3.39
N ARG A 90 15.03 -3.41 3.74
CA ARG A 90 15.91 -4.54 3.41
C ARG A 90 15.72 -5.09 1.99
N ASN A 91 14.84 -4.48 1.20
CA ASN A 91 14.44 -4.93 -0.13
C ASN A 91 13.79 -6.33 -0.14
N GLU A 92 13.17 -6.74 0.98
CA GLU A 92 12.40 -7.98 1.12
C GLU A 92 10.95 -7.75 0.67
N LEU A 93 10.75 -7.46 -0.63
CA LEU A 93 9.52 -6.87 -1.16
C LEU A 93 8.24 -7.71 -0.94
N GLU A 94 8.34 -9.04 -1.03
CA GLU A 94 7.20 -9.93 -0.78
C GLU A 94 6.72 -9.90 0.68
N LYS A 95 7.66 -9.86 1.63
CA LYS A 95 7.30 -9.74 3.06
C LYS A 95 6.76 -8.35 3.36
N ALA A 96 7.37 -7.32 2.75
CA ALA A 96 6.91 -5.95 2.88
C ALA A 96 5.48 -5.78 2.38
N SER A 97 5.16 -6.32 1.19
CA SER A 97 3.82 -6.26 0.61
C SER A 97 2.79 -7.03 1.44
N ARG A 98 3.15 -8.22 1.96
CA ARG A 98 2.29 -8.98 2.87
C ARG A 98 1.97 -8.24 4.16
N TYR A 99 3.00 -7.73 4.84
CA TYR A 99 2.78 -6.98 6.09
C TYR A 99 2.04 -5.66 5.85
N LEU A 100 2.26 -5.01 4.71
CA LEU A 100 1.49 -3.83 4.33
C LEU A 100 0.02 -4.19 4.12
N ALA A 101 -0.29 -5.26 3.39
CA ALA A 101 -1.66 -5.72 3.18
C ALA A 101 -2.39 -5.99 4.51
N TYR A 102 -1.73 -6.61 5.49
CA TYR A 102 -2.29 -6.79 6.83
C TYR A 102 -2.53 -5.46 7.55
N ALA A 103 -1.56 -4.54 7.52
CA ALA A 103 -1.70 -3.23 8.16
C ALA A 103 -2.89 -2.45 7.58
N LEU A 104 -3.04 -2.46 6.25
CA LEU A 104 -4.15 -1.79 5.57
C LEU A 104 -5.48 -2.49 5.88
N SER A 105 -5.53 -3.83 5.90
CA SER A 105 -6.74 -4.58 6.26
C SER A 105 -7.26 -4.23 7.67
N TYR A 106 -6.38 -4.18 8.67
CA TYR A 106 -6.75 -3.76 10.02
C TYR A 106 -7.10 -2.27 10.11
N LEU A 107 -6.51 -1.42 9.26
CA LEU A 107 -6.96 -0.03 9.15
C LEU A 107 -8.40 0.05 8.63
N LEU A 108 -8.77 -0.77 7.65
CA LEU A 108 -10.15 -0.83 7.14
C LEU A 108 -11.15 -1.28 8.20
N ASP A 109 -10.73 -2.12 9.15
CA ASP A 109 -11.56 -2.44 10.32
C ASP A 109 -11.87 -1.20 11.18
N ALA A 110 -10.95 -0.25 11.29
CA ALA A 110 -11.22 1.01 11.98
C ALA A 110 -12.19 1.93 11.21
N TYR A 111 -12.29 1.79 9.90
CA TYR A 111 -13.29 2.49 9.08
C TYR A 111 -14.64 1.77 9.04
N ASN A 112 -14.73 0.53 9.52
CA ASN A 112 -15.98 -0.21 9.60
C ASN A 112 -16.76 0.16 10.88
N PRO A 113 -17.94 0.81 10.77
CA PRO A 113 -18.71 1.24 11.93
C PRO A 113 -19.13 0.08 12.85
N PHE A 114 -19.30 -1.13 12.30
CA PHE A 114 -19.67 -2.33 13.08
C PHE A 114 -18.53 -2.86 13.95
N ASN A 115 -17.29 -2.47 13.66
CA ASN A 115 -16.10 -2.84 14.43
C ASN A 115 -15.72 -1.77 15.48
N THR A 116 -16.34 -0.60 15.45
CA THR A 116 -15.93 0.54 16.29
C THR A 116 -17.03 1.08 17.19
N HIS A 117 -18.29 0.73 16.93
CA HIS A 117 -19.42 1.11 17.78
C HIS A 117 -19.78 -0.01 18.78
N PRO A 118 -19.77 0.25 20.11
CA PRO A 118 -19.95 -0.80 21.12
C PRO A 118 -21.36 -1.42 21.16
N GLY A 119 -22.34 -0.73 20.58
CA GLY A 119 -23.71 -1.23 20.43
C GLY A 119 -24.02 -1.78 19.03
N ALA A 120 -23.00 -2.13 18.24
CA ALA A 120 -23.20 -2.54 16.85
C ALA A 120 -24.03 -3.83 16.72
N ASP A 121 -25.06 -3.79 15.89
CA ASP A 121 -25.92 -4.94 15.57
C ASP A 121 -25.21 -5.89 14.61
N GLN A 122 -24.77 -7.03 15.13
CA GLN A 122 -24.03 -8.04 14.36
C GLN A 122 -24.87 -8.65 13.22
N GLY A 123 -26.19 -8.65 13.32
CA GLY A 123 -27.07 -9.12 12.24
C GLY A 123 -27.11 -8.16 11.05
N LEU A 124 -26.80 -6.88 11.27
CA LEU A 124 -26.66 -5.88 10.21
C LEU A 124 -25.22 -5.80 9.67
N ALA A 125 -24.22 -6.19 10.46
CA ALA A 125 -22.82 -6.20 10.04
C ALA A 125 -22.58 -7.05 8.80
N GLU A 126 -23.17 -8.25 8.76
CA GLU A 126 -23.06 -9.14 7.59
C GLU A 126 -23.72 -8.53 6.35
N LYS A 127 -24.93 -7.98 6.48
CA LYS A 127 -25.64 -7.31 5.38
C LYS A 127 -24.86 -6.12 4.84
N TYR A 128 -24.25 -5.33 5.72
CA TYR A 128 -23.45 -4.19 5.30
C TYR A 128 -22.18 -4.63 4.55
N ARG A 129 -21.53 -5.70 5.00
CA ARG A 129 -20.38 -6.28 4.29
C ARG A 129 -20.76 -6.80 2.90
N GLU A 130 -21.86 -7.54 2.78
CA GLU A 130 -22.38 -7.99 1.48
C GLU A 130 -22.71 -6.79 0.57
N PHE A 131 -23.29 -5.73 1.14
CA PHE A 131 -23.55 -4.50 0.41
C PHE A 131 -22.26 -3.84 -0.10
N LEU A 132 -21.22 -3.75 0.73
CA LEU A 132 -19.92 -3.22 0.32
C LEU A 132 -19.32 -4.08 -0.81
N ASP A 133 -19.28 -5.40 -0.64
CA ASP A 133 -18.75 -6.32 -1.65
C ASP A 133 -19.46 -6.17 -3.01
N ALA A 134 -20.77 -5.97 -3.00
CA ALA A 134 -21.56 -5.78 -4.21
C ALA A 134 -21.34 -4.41 -4.90
N ASN A 135 -20.91 -3.38 -4.16
CA ASN A 135 -20.87 -2.00 -4.64
C ASN A 135 -19.46 -1.38 -4.70
N ILE A 136 -18.43 -2.06 -4.18
CA ILE A 136 -17.12 -1.45 -3.98
C ILE A 136 -16.48 -0.95 -5.28
N GLU A 137 -16.55 -1.73 -6.36
CA GLU A 137 -16.00 -1.34 -7.67
C GLU A 137 -16.66 -0.06 -8.20
N SER A 138 -17.98 0.03 -8.05
CA SER A 138 -18.74 1.23 -8.42
C SER A 138 -18.31 2.43 -7.58
N MET A 139 -18.17 2.27 -6.26
CA MET A 139 -17.73 3.34 -5.36
C MET A 139 -16.31 3.82 -5.69
N LEU A 140 -15.36 2.90 -5.87
CA LEU A 140 -13.98 3.21 -6.22
C LEU A 140 -13.87 3.91 -7.57
N SER A 141 -14.68 3.52 -8.56
CA SER A 141 -14.71 4.19 -9.88
C SER A 141 -15.17 5.66 -9.80
N ARG A 142 -15.96 6.02 -8.77
CA ARG A 142 -16.40 7.40 -8.51
C ARG A 142 -15.33 8.23 -7.80
N LEU A 143 -14.31 7.60 -7.20
CA LEU A 143 -13.21 8.30 -6.53
C LEU A 143 -12.20 8.78 -7.59
N GLY A 144 -12.22 10.09 -7.89
CA GLY A 144 -11.17 10.71 -8.69
C GLY A 144 -9.88 10.86 -7.87
N SER A 145 -8.75 10.36 -8.38
CA SER A 145 -7.44 10.41 -7.69
C SER A 145 -6.99 11.81 -7.28
N GLY A 146 -7.45 12.87 -7.96
CA GLY A 146 -7.16 14.27 -7.61
C GLY A 146 -7.95 14.83 -6.43
N SER A 147 -8.87 14.06 -5.84
CA SER A 147 -9.75 14.49 -4.75
C SER A 147 -9.49 13.81 -3.41
N LEU A 148 -8.47 12.95 -3.37
CA LEU A 148 -8.06 12.17 -2.21
C LEU A 148 -7.02 12.96 -1.41
N GLU A 149 -7.31 13.15 -0.13
CA GLU A 149 -6.42 13.82 0.79
C GLU A 149 -5.43 12.83 1.42
N VAL A 150 -4.16 13.24 1.53
CA VAL A 150 -3.09 12.44 2.12
C VAL A 150 -2.47 13.23 3.24
N GLU A 151 -2.50 12.68 4.45
CA GLU A 151 -1.98 13.34 5.64
C GLU A 151 -0.80 12.58 6.23
N ALA A 152 0.26 13.30 6.57
CA ALA A 152 1.41 12.73 7.26
C ALA A 152 1.14 12.71 8.78
N LYS A 153 0.59 11.59 9.27
CA LYS A 153 0.30 11.35 10.69
C LYS A 153 0.84 9.99 11.14
N PRO A 154 1.18 9.81 12.43
CA PRO A 154 1.53 8.50 12.97
C PRO A 154 0.43 7.46 12.67
N PRO A 155 0.78 6.20 12.33
CA PRO A 155 -0.20 5.17 12.02
C PRO A 155 -1.29 5.02 13.08
N ARG A 156 -0.90 5.12 14.35
CA ARG A 156 -1.81 5.09 15.49
C ARG A 156 -2.89 6.17 15.42
N GLU A 157 -2.50 7.41 15.11
CA GLU A 157 -3.41 8.55 15.06
C GLU A 157 -4.42 8.40 13.91
N ILE A 158 -3.96 7.92 12.74
CA ILE A 158 -4.82 7.62 11.59
C ILE A 158 -5.91 6.61 11.98
N VAL A 159 -5.54 5.54 12.69
CA VAL A 159 -6.50 4.51 13.13
C VAL A 159 -7.48 5.06 14.18
N GLU A 160 -7.00 5.84 15.14
CA GLU A 160 -7.83 6.45 16.18
C GLU A 160 -8.84 7.46 15.59
N GLU A 161 -8.45 8.24 14.58
CA GLU A 161 -9.33 9.13 13.84
C GLU A 161 -10.35 8.37 12.98
N ALA A 162 -9.91 7.35 12.26
CA ALA A 162 -10.76 6.46 11.47
C ALA A 162 -11.88 5.85 12.34
N ALA A 163 -11.51 5.31 13.51
CA ALA A 163 -12.46 4.71 14.43
C ALA A 163 -13.43 5.72 15.04
N ARG A 164 -12.97 6.95 15.30
CA ARG A 164 -13.83 8.03 15.79
C ARG A 164 -14.86 8.46 14.73
N LEU A 165 -14.43 8.51 13.46
CA LEU A 165 -15.29 8.81 12.31
C LEU A 165 -16.34 7.72 12.11
N SER A 166 -15.92 6.46 11.97
CA SER A 166 -16.82 5.34 11.70
C SER A 166 -17.84 5.15 12.83
N ARG A 167 -17.41 5.28 14.09
CA ARG A 167 -18.30 5.22 15.26
C ARG A 167 -19.37 6.32 15.25
N ARG A 168 -19.00 7.54 14.83
CA ARG A 168 -19.96 8.66 14.75
C ARG A 168 -21.03 8.42 13.68
N ILE A 169 -20.65 7.77 12.59
CA ILE A 169 -21.53 7.49 11.45
C ILE A 169 -22.45 6.28 11.71
N TYR A 170 -22.06 5.36 12.61
CA TYR A 170 -22.81 4.13 12.88
C TYR A 170 -24.33 4.33 13.07
N PRO A 171 -24.84 5.26 13.91
CA PRO A 171 -26.28 5.36 14.13
C PRO A 171 -27.06 5.71 12.85
N GLU A 172 -26.46 6.51 11.98
CA GLU A 172 -27.05 6.90 10.70
C GLU A 172 -27.11 5.72 9.72
N LEU A 173 -26.01 4.95 9.67
CA LEU A 173 -25.93 3.75 8.85
C LEU A 173 -26.90 2.67 9.33
N GLU A 174 -27.00 2.47 10.64
CA GLU A 174 -27.91 1.50 11.26
C GLU A 174 -29.37 1.83 10.94
N GLU A 175 -29.77 3.10 11.07
CA GLU A 175 -31.12 3.58 10.70
C GLU A 175 -31.41 3.27 9.22
N ALA A 176 -30.54 3.69 8.30
CA ALA A 176 -30.72 3.48 6.87
C ALA A 176 -30.82 1.98 6.49
N LEU A 177 -29.99 1.13 7.10
CA LEU A 177 -30.05 -0.33 6.89
C LEU A 177 -31.35 -0.96 7.41
N ARG A 178 -31.89 -0.47 8.53
CA ARG A 178 -33.15 -0.97 9.10
C ARG A 178 -34.37 -0.52 8.30
N GLU A 179 -34.33 0.69 7.76
CA GLU A 179 -35.38 1.24 6.89
C GLU A 179 -35.34 0.65 5.47
N GLY A 180 -34.21 0.04 5.10
CA GLY A 180 -33.99 -0.47 3.74
C GLY A 180 -33.73 0.64 2.72
N ASP A 181 -33.29 1.81 3.18
CA ASP A 181 -32.91 2.95 2.35
C ASP A 181 -31.49 2.76 1.79
N TYR A 182 -31.37 1.91 0.77
CA TYR A 182 -30.07 1.57 0.18
C TYR A 182 -29.41 2.72 -0.59
N GLU A 183 -30.17 3.77 -0.96
CA GLU A 183 -29.59 4.98 -1.54
C GLU A 183 -28.80 5.74 -0.47
N ARG A 184 -29.39 5.92 0.73
CA ARG A 184 -28.70 6.51 1.88
C ARG A 184 -27.54 5.64 2.37
N VAL A 185 -27.70 4.31 2.42
CA VAL A 185 -26.59 3.39 2.74
C VAL A 185 -25.43 3.56 1.75
N TYR A 186 -25.74 3.68 0.45
CA TYR A 186 -24.70 3.88 -0.58
C TYR A 186 -23.90 5.15 -0.34
N GLU A 187 -24.56 6.29 -0.10
CA GLU A 187 -23.87 7.57 0.06
C GLU A 187 -23.03 7.61 1.36
N ILE A 188 -23.54 7.03 2.45
CA ILE A 188 -22.77 6.86 3.69
C ILE A 188 -21.54 5.97 3.45
N ALA A 189 -21.75 4.81 2.81
CA ALA A 189 -20.68 3.87 2.50
C ALA A 189 -19.62 4.47 1.57
N LEU A 190 -20.03 5.22 0.54
CA LEU A 190 -19.11 5.92 -0.36
C LEU A 190 -18.21 6.91 0.41
N SER A 191 -18.78 7.66 1.35
CA SER A 191 -18.00 8.57 2.20
C SER A 191 -16.99 7.82 3.07
N LEU A 192 -17.37 6.68 3.65
CA LEU A 192 -16.47 5.84 4.45
C LEU A 192 -15.40 5.19 3.60
N VAL A 193 -15.74 4.69 2.41
CA VAL A 193 -14.80 4.12 1.44
C VAL A 193 -13.78 5.18 1.01
N LYS A 194 -14.23 6.40 0.68
CA LYS A 194 -13.33 7.52 0.38
C LYS A 194 -12.33 7.74 1.53
N ALA A 195 -12.83 7.93 2.75
CA ALA A 195 -11.99 8.16 3.91
C ALA A 195 -11.02 6.99 4.19
N SER A 196 -11.45 5.76 3.93
CA SER A 196 -10.60 4.57 4.09
C SER A 196 -9.47 4.52 3.07
N VAL A 197 -9.72 4.93 1.82
CA VAL A 197 -8.68 5.04 0.78
C VAL A 197 -7.68 6.13 1.15
N GLU A 198 -8.15 7.27 1.65
CA GLU A 198 -7.29 8.38 2.13
C GLU A 198 -6.42 7.94 3.31
N GLY A 199 -6.97 7.18 4.26
CA GLY A 199 -6.21 6.57 5.36
C GLY A 199 -5.14 5.59 4.86
N CYS A 200 -5.48 4.71 3.92
CA CYS A 200 -4.53 3.79 3.30
C CYS A 200 -3.41 4.53 2.57
N LEU A 201 -3.74 5.54 1.78
CA LEU A 201 -2.76 6.37 1.07
C LEU A 201 -1.86 7.13 2.04
N SER A 202 -2.41 7.63 3.16
CA SER A 202 -1.68 8.30 4.22
C SER A 202 -0.66 7.39 4.91
N LEU A 203 -0.96 6.09 5.09
CA LEU A 203 0.04 5.12 5.52
C LEU A 203 1.08 4.86 4.42
N ILE A 204 0.64 4.60 3.20
CA ILE A 204 1.51 4.26 2.07
C ILE A 204 2.51 5.39 1.78
N SER A 205 2.09 6.66 1.85
CA SER A 205 2.92 7.82 1.55
C SER A 205 4.09 8.01 2.52
N GLN A 206 4.04 7.34 3.67
CA GLN A 206 5.06 7.41 4.71
C GLN A 206 6.06 6.23 4.66
N LEU A 207 5.91 5.31 3.69
CA LEU A 207 6.83 4.18 3.52
C LEU A 207 8.17 4.62 2.89
N PRO A 208 9.29 3.95 3.21
CA PRO A 208 10.59 4.17 2.57
C PRO A 208 10.63 3.59 1.14
N LEU A 209 9.87 4.18 0.22
CA LEU A 209 9.70 3.75 -1.17
C LEU A 209 10.86 4.16 -2.10
N SER A 210 11.88 4.85 -1.58
CA SER A 210 13.06 5.24 -2.35
C SER A 210 13.88 4.02 -2.79
N ALA A 211 14.05 3.85 -4.10
CA ALA A 211 14.91 2.79 -4.67
C ALA A 211 16.37 2.93 -4.20
N PHE A 212 16.85 4.15 -4.00
CA PHE A 212 18.19 4.43 -3.50
C PHE A 212 18.37 3.96 -2.06
N GLU A 213 17.43 4.29 -1.17
CA GLU A 213 17.48 3.84 0.23
C GLU A 213 17.47 2.31 0.31
N ARG A 214 16.66 1.64 -0.51
CA ARG A 214 16.66 0.17 -0.58
C ARG A 214 17.99 -0.39 -1.10
N ALA A 215 18.54 0.18 -2.17
CA ALA A 215 19.80 -0.26 -2.74
C ALA A 215 20.98 -0.17 -1.75
N LEU A 216 21.03 0.90 -0.95
CA LEU A 216 22.06 1.07 0.08
C LEU A 216 21.93 0.08 1.25
N ASN A 217 20.73 -0.43 1.52
CA ASN A 217 20.47 -1.33 2.64
C ASN A 217 20.59 -2.83 2.25
N THR A 218 20.64 -3.15 0.97
CA THR A 218 20.88 -4.52 0.48
C THR A 218 22.38 -4.75 0.25
N PRO A 219 23.06 -5.67 0.96
CA PRO A 219 24.52 -5.81 0.91
C PRO A 219 25.10 -5.93 -0.50
N MET A 220 24.55 -6.81 -1.34
CA MET A 220 25.02 -7.01 -2.71
C MET A 220 24.80 -5.78 -3.59
N LEU A 221 23.63 -5.12 -3.49
CA LEU A 221 23.35 -3.91 -4.28
C LEU A 221 24.22 -2.73 -3.83
N ARG A 222 24.44 -2.60 -2.51
CA ARG A 222 25.34 -1.61 -1.92
C ARG A 222 26.77 -1.78 -2.43
N GLU A 223 27.28 -3.01 -2.46
CA GLU A 223 28.61 -3.30 -2.98
C GLU A 223 28.73 -2.98 -4.47
N VAL A 224 27.74 -3.36 -5.28
CA VAL A 224 27.69 -3.01 -6.71
C VAL A 224 27.61 -1.51 -6.91
N PHE A 225 26.84 -0.80 -6.09
CA PHE A 225 26.74 0.67 -6.13
C PHE A 225 28.08 1.34 -5.80
N TYR A 226 28.77 0.91 -4.73
CA TYR A 226 30.09 1.44 -4.41
C TYR A 226 31.14 1.09 -5.47
N ALA A 227 31.11 -0.12 -6.02
CA ALA A 227 32.00 -0.51 -7.11
C ALA A 227 31.77 0.35 -8.36
N SER A 228 30.51 0.63 -8.71
CA SER A 228 30.19 1.49 -9.87
C SER A 228 30.65 2.93 -9.66
N LEU A 229 30.52 3.47 -8.45
CA LEU A 229 31.06 4.79 -8.10
C LEU A 229 32.59 4.84 -8.22
N VAL A 230 33.29 3.81 -7.72
CA VAL A 230 34.75 3.72 -7.86
C VAL A 230 35.15 3.66 -9.33
N MET A 231 34.49 2.82 -10.14
CA MET A 231 34.76 2.72 -11.58
C MET A 231 34.48 4.03 -12.32
N MET A 232 33.41 4.74 -11.97
CA MET A 232 33.12 6.06 -12.53
C MET A 232 34.19 7.08 -12.17
N ALA A 233 34.62 7.14 -10.90
CA ALA A 233 35.66 8.06 -10.45
C ALA A 233 37.01 7.79 -11.13
N VAL A 234 37.41 6.51 -11.23
CA VAL A 234 38.64 6.10 -11.93
C VAL A 234 38.56 6.45 -13.42
N SER A 235 37.42 6.18 -14.07
CA SER A 235 37.23 6.50 -15.49
C SER A 235 37.27 8.00 -15.74
N ALA A 236 36.62 8.80 -14.89
CA ALA A 236 36.64 10.26 -14.98
C ALA A 236 38.05 10.83 -14.76
N ALA A 237 38.78 10.32 -13.76
CA ALA A 237 40.17 10.71 -13.50
C ALA A 237 41.09 10.34 -14.67
N TYR A 238 40.92 9.15 -15.27
CA TYR A 238 41.67 8.74 -16.45
C TYR A 238 41.42 9.63 -17.66
N ILE A 239 40.14 9.96 -17.94
CA ILE A 239 39.77 10.86 -19.03
C ILE A 239 40.35 12.27 -18.79
N ALA A 240 40.27 12.79 -17.57
CA ALA A 240 40.84 14.08 -17.22
C ALA A 240 42.35 14.10 -17.41
N TYR A 241 43.05 13.04 -16.98
CA TYR A 241 44.50 12.88 -17.19
C TYR A 241 44.85 12.84 -18.68
N GLN A 242 44.15 12.02 -19.48
CA GLN A 242 44.36 11.94 -20.93
C GLN A 242 44.15 13.29 -21.62
N LYS A 243 43.16 14.07 -21.18
CA LYS A 243 42.91 15.41 -21.70
C LYS A 243 44.05 16.37 -21.35
N ALA A 244 44.46 16.40 -20.08
CA ALA A 244 45.55 17.26 -19.62
C ALA A 244 46.88 16.94 -20.32
N ALA A 245 47.23 15.66 -20.45
CA ALA A 245 48.44 15.23 -21.15
C ALA A 245 48.44 15.64 -22.63
N ARG A 246 47.30 15.57 -23.32
CA ARG A 246 47.17 16.04 -24.71
C ARG A 246 47.27 17.56 -24.82
N GLU A 247 46.71 18.31 -23.87
CA GLU A 247 46.84 19.77 -23.84
C GLU A 247 48.30 20.19 -23.61
N GLU A 248 49.02 19.50 -22.73
CA GLU A 248 50.46 19.70 -22.49
C GLU A 248 51.31 19.34 -23.72
N GLU A 249 50.98 18.26 -24.44
CA GLU A 249 51.63 17.92 -25.71
C GLU A 249 51.39 18.99 -26.79
N VAL A 250 50.19 19.57 -26.87
CA VAL A 250 49.87 20.65 -27.83
C VAL A 250 50.59 21.96 -27.50
N GLU A 251 50.76 22.30 -26.21
CA GLU A 251 51.56 23.46 -25.79
C GLU A 251 53.07 23.23 -25.99
N ALA A 252 53.53 21.98 -25.90
CA ALA A 252 54.93 21.60 -26.10
C ALA A 252 55.36 21.52 -27.58
N VAL A 253 54.43 21.50 -28.54
CA VAL A 253 54.75 21.67 -29.97
C VAL A 253 54.96 23.17 -30.23
N PRO A 254 56.20 23.63 -30.51
CA PRO A 254 56.40 25.03 -30.81
C PRO A 254 55.67 25.39 -32.11
N SER A 255 55.11 26.59 -32.15
CA SER A 255 54.57 27.28 -33.33
C SER A 255 55.66 27.61 -34.38
N SER A 256 56.57 26.67 -34.62
CA SER A 256 57.56 26.73 -35.69
C SER A 256 57.16 25.75 -36.80
N LEU A 257 56.22 26.19 -37.62
CA LEU A 257 56.30 25.89 -39.05
C LEU A 257 56.41 27.24 -39.79
N PRO A 258 57.34 27.34 -40.76
CA PRO A 258 57.55 28.54 -41.57
C PRO A 258 56.35 28.87 -42.47
#